data_AF-A0A653RUW8-F1
#
_entry.id   AF-A0A653RUW8-F1
#
_cell.length_a   1.000
_cell.length_b   1.000
_cell.length_c   1.000
_cell.angle_alpha   90.00
_cell.angle_beta   90.00
_cell.angle_gamma   90.00
#
_symmetry.space_group_name_H-M   'P 1'
#
loop_
_entity.id
_entity.type
_entity.pdbx_description
1 polymer ?
#
loop_
_entity_poly.entity_id
_entity_poly.type
_entity_poly.pdbx_seq_one_letter_code
_entity_poly.pdbx_strand_id
1 'polypeptide(L)'
;MGMLHAIEPGEGLQTYLTEIDDTLAPYGGSFFIHGGSPTVVEGSFSDDLIVIGFPETDGAKDWYASAAYQRLARIRRAFSQGTVVLSRIGAPNRRATT
;
A
#
# COMPACT_ATOMS: atom_id res chain seq x y z
N MET A 1 1.08 -0.99 4.64
CA MET A 1 0.42 0.30 4.38
C MET A 1 1.41 1.25 3.73
N GLY A 2 0.92 2.19 2.94
CA GLY A 2 1.70 3.27 2.35
C GLY A 2 1.04 4.61 2.58
N MET A 3 1.85 5.65 2.76
CA MET A 3 1.44 7.05 2.73
C MET A 3 2.23 7.69 1.60
N LEU A 4 1.54 8.08 0.54
CA LEU A 4 2.14 8.57 -0.69
C LEU A 4 1.79 10.04 -0.92
N HIS A 5 2.73 10.81 -1.43
CA HIS A 5 2.53 12.21 -1.78
C HIS A 5 3.30 12.55 -3.05
N ALA A 6 3.09 13.76 -3.57
CA ALA A 6 3.69 14.22 -4.83
C ALA A 6 3.45 13.21 -5.97
N ILE A 7 2.20 12.79 -6.15
CA ILE A 7 1.80 11.83 -7.17
C ILE A 7 1.66 12.57 -8.49
N GLU A 8 2.45 12.15 -9.48
CA GLU A 8 2.49 12.74 -10.80
C GLU A 8 1.70 11.86 -11.79
N PRO A 9 0.67 12.39 -12.48
CA PRO A 9 -0.01 11.67 -13.53
C PRO A 9 0.94 11.32 -14.69
N GLY A 10 0.79 10.13 -15.26
CA GLY A 10 1.55 9.72 -16.44
C GLY A 10 1.27 8.27 -16.82
N GLU A 11 1.73 7.87 -18.01
CA GLU A 11 1.52 6.50 -18.52
C GLU A 11 2.10 5.44 -17.57
N GLY A 12 3.27 5.70 -16.97
CA GLY A 12 3.87 4.79 -16.00
C GLY A 12 3.01 4.60 -14.75
N LEU A 13 2.45 5.68 -14.20
CA LEU A 13 1.53 5.56 -13.06
C LEU A 13 0.27 4.77 -13.45
N GLN A 14 -0.26 4.96 -14.66
CA GLN A 14 -1.39 4.18 -15.15
C GLN A 14 -1.05 2.69 -15.26
N THR A 15 0.12 2.34 -15.83
CA THR A 15 0.60 0.96 -15.85
C THR A 15 0.66 0.35 -14.46
N TYR A 16 1.19 1.08 -13.48
CA TYR A 16 1.20 0.63 -12.09
C TYR A 16 -0.22 0.34 -11.56
N LEU A 17 -1.16 1.26 -11.78
CA LEU A 17 -2.54 1.14 -11.29
C LEU A 17 -3.29 -0.02 -11.95
N THR A 18 -3.02 -0.32 -13.22
CA THR A 18 -3.69 -1.40 -13.95
C THR A 18 -3.10 -2.79 -13.66
N GLU A 19 -1.83 -2.88 -13.29
CA GLU A 19 -1.14 -4.17 -13.13
C GLU A 19 -1.00 -4.63 -11.66
N ILE A 20 -1.19 -3.73 -10.69
CA ILE A 20 -0.93 -4.05 -9.28
C ILE A 20 -1.81 -5.20 -8.75
N ASP A 21 -3.07 -5.27 -9.15
CA ASP A 21 -4.00 -6.31 -8.69
C ASP A 21 -3.53 -7.72 -9.07
N ASP A 22 -2.97 -7.89 -10.27
CA ASP A 22 -2.40 -9.17 -10.72
C ASP A 22 -1.21 -9.61 -9.88
N THR A 23 -0.45 -8.65 -9.33
CA THR A 23 0.67 -8.98 -8.44
C THR A 23 0.19 -9.41 -7.05
N LEU A 24 -1.00 -8.96 -6.62
CA LEU A 24 -1.55 -9.25 -5.29
C LEU A 24 -2.22 -10.63 -5.24
N ALA A 25 -2.89 -11.03 -6.32
CA ALA A 25 -3.69 -12.25 -6.39
C ALA A 25 -2.97 -13.53 -5.92
N PRO A 26 -1.69 -13.80 -6.30
CA PRO A 26 -0.98 -15.00 -5.85
C PRO A 26 -0.72 -15.07 -4.35
N TYR A 27 -0.79 -13.94 -3.65
CA TYR A 27 -0.51 -13.81 -2.22
C TYR A 27 -1.78 -13.59 -1.39
N GLY A 28 -2.95 -13.61 -2.01
CA GLY A 28 -4.24 -13.30 -1.38
C GLY A 28 -4.33 -11.84 -0.90
N GLY A 29 -3.53 -10.93 -1.46
CA GLY A 29 -3.53 -9.53 -1.10
C GLY A 29 -4.77 -8.80 -1.64
N SER A 30 -5.29 -7.85 -0.86
CA SER A 30 -6.41 -7.00 -1.30
C SER A 30 -6.34 -5.60 -0.70
N PHE A 31 -6.85 -4.61 -1.43
CA PHE A 31 -6.96 -3.24 -0.94
C PHE A 31 -8.08 -3.12 0.09
N PHE A 32 -7.74 -2.57 1.25
CA PHE A 32 -8.67 -2.07 2.26
C PHE A 32 -8.88 -0.56 2.12
N ILE A 33 -7.82 0.15 1.72
CA ILE A 33 -7.84 1.58 1.38
C ILE A 33 -6.95 1.77 0.16
N HIS A 34 -7.42 2.50 -0.85
CA HIS A 34 -6.67 2.80 -2.07
C HIS A 34 -6.79 4.30 -2.41
N GLY A 35 -6.25 5.12 -1.51
CA GLY A 35 -6.36 6.58 -1.57
C GLY A 35 -7.76 7.06 -1.17
N GLY A 36 -8.12 8.24 -1.64
CA GLY A 36 -9.42 8.87 -1.40
C GLY A 36 -9.34 10.07 -0.47
N SER A 37 -10.50 10.64 -0.14
CA SER A 37 -10.61 11.85 0.68
C SER A 37 -11.04 11.50 2.10
N PRO A 38 -10.12 11.13 3.01
CA PRO A 38 -10.49 10.84 4.39
C PRO A 38 -11.07 12.09 5.06
N THR A 39 -12.04 11.89 5.94
CA THR A 39 -12.46 12.93 6.86
C THR A 39 -11.41 13.06 7.96
N VAL A 40 -10.69 14.18 7.97
CA VAL A 40 -9.71 14.48 9.01
C VAL A 40 -10.45 14.92 10.27
N VAL A 41 -10.39 14.09 11.31
CA VAL A 41 -11.06 14.35 12.59
C VAL A 41 -10.16 15.09 13.59
N GLU A 42 -8.84 14.94 13.45
CA GLU A 42 -7.82 15.59 14.29
C GLU A 42 -6.52 15.75 13.47
N GLY A 43 -5.79 16.86 13.68
CA GLY A 43 -4.51 17.12 13.02
C GLY A 43 -4.63 17.52 11.55
N SER A 44 -3.60 17.19 10.77
CA SER A 44 -3.55 17.43 9.32
C SER A 44 -3.15 16.15 8.59
N PHE A 45 -3.74 15.96 7.41
CA PHE A 45 -3.49 14.80 6.56
C PHE A 45 -3.56 15.23 5.09
N SER A 46 -2.48 15.03 4.34
CA SER A 46 -2.32 15.48 2.94
C SER A 46 -1.95 14.37 1.97
N ASP A 47 -1.64 13.18 2.49
CA ASP A 47 -1.07 12.09 1.71
C ASP A 47 -2.17 11.11 1.28
N ASP A 48 -1.92 10.34 0.22
CA ASP A 48 -2.78 9.21 -0.15
C ASP A 48 -2.47 8.01 0.75
N LEU A 49 -3.49 7.59 1.51
CA LEU A 49 -3.41 6.40 2.36
C LEU A 49 -3.72 5.13 1.55
N ILE A 50 -2.76 4.21 1.49
CA ILE A 50 -2.93 2.91 0.87
C ILE A 50 -2.80 1.82 1.95
N VAL A 51 -3.81 0.97 2.09
CA VAL A 51 -3.79 -0.18 2.99
C VAL A 51 -4.12 -1.42 2.18
N ILE A 52 -3.19 -2.37 2.18
CA ILE A 52 -3.35 -3.70 1.58
C ILE A 52 -3.27 -4.71 2.72
N GLY A 53 -4.24 -5.61 2.80
CA GLY A 53 -4.27 -6.69 3.76
C GLY A 53 -3.93 -8.02 3.09
N PHE A 54 -3.32 -8.92 3.87
CA PHE A 54 -2.96 -10.27 3.46
C PHE A 54 -3.46 -11.25 4.52
N PRO A 55 -3.99 -12.41 4.14
CA PRO A 55 -4.46 -13.41 5.09
C PRO A 55 -3.29 -14.08 5.83
N GLU A 56 -2.19 -14.30 5.11
CA GLU A 56 -1.01 -14.98 5.64
C GLU A 56 0.00 -14.01 6.28
N THR A 57 0.63 -14.47 7.36
CA THR A 57 1.54 -13.62 8.17
C THR A 57 2.72 -13.07 7.37
N ASP A 58 3.26 -13.85 6.43
CA ASP A 58 4.37 -13.44 5.57
C ASP A 58 3.95 -13.00 4.17
N GLY A 59 2.65 -13.09 3.82
CA GLY A 59 2.15 -12.79 2.48
C GLY A 59 2.51 -11.38 2.00
N ALA A 60 2.48 -10.40 2.90
CA ALA A 60 2.87 -9.03 2.58
C ALA A 60 4.38 -8.89 2.26
N LYS A 61 5.24 -9.65 2.93
CA LYS A 61 6.68 -9.65 2.67
C LYS A 61 6.99 -10.35 1.36
N ASP A 62 6.36 -11.50 1.12
CA ASP A 62 6.59 -12.30 -0.09
C ASP A 62 6.08 -11.57 -1.33
N TRP A 63 4.90 -10.95 -1.25
CA TRP A 63 4.39 -10.06 -2.28
C TRP A 63 5.36 -8.90 -2.55
N TYR A 64 5.80 -8.20 -1.50
CA TYR A 64 6.70 -7.07 -1.66
C TYR A 64 8.03 -7.50 -2.28
N ALA A 65 8.58 -8.66 -1.90
CA ALA A 65 9.83 -9.19 -2.44
C ALA A 65 9.69 -9.76 -3.86
N SER A 66 8.47 -10.01 -4.34
CA SER A 66 8.22 -10.62 -5.63
C SER A 66 8.80 -9.80 -6.79
N ALA A 67 9.34 -10.47 -7.80
CA ALA A 67 9.87 -9.82 -8.99
C ALA A 67 8.79 -9.06 -9.77
N ALA A 68 7.54 -9.54 -9.74
CA ALA A 68 6.39 -8.88 -10.34
C ALA A 68 6.12 -7.52 -9.66
N TYR A 69 5.96 -7.51 -8.34
CA TYR A 69 5.70 -6.26 -7.62
C TYR A 69 6.91 -5.32 -7.63
N GLN A 70 8.15 -5.81 -7.52
CA GLN A 70 9.33 -4.93 -7.54
C GLN A 70 9.50 -4.16 -8.86
N ARG A 71 9.05 -4.72 -10.00
CA ARG A 71 8.97 -3.99 -11.27
C ARG A 71 8.01 -2.81 -11.17
N LEU A 72 6.79 -3.05 -10.70
CA LEU A 72 5.78 -2.00 -10.50
C LEU A 72 6.19 -0.97 -9.45
N ALA A 73 6.80 -1.41 -8.35
CA ALA A 73 7.26 -0.53 -7.28
C ALA A 73 8.35 0.43 -7.77
N ARG A 74 9.16 0.07 -8.77
CA ARG A 74 10.11 1.00 -9.39
C ARG A 74 9.39 2.09 -10.17
N ILE A 75 8.38 1.72 -10.95
CA ILE A 75 7.55 2.67 -11.70
C ILE A 75 6.86 3.63 -10.71
N ARG A 76 6.18 3.09 -9.68
CA ARG A 76 5.52 3.89 -8.65
C ARG A 76 6.47 4.91 -7.99
N ARG A 77 7.70 4.52 -7.65
CA ARG A 77 8.70 5.40 -7.03
C ARG A 77 9.22 6.50 -7.96
N ALA A 78 9.06 6.34 -9.28
CA ALA A 78 9.40 7.40 -10.24
C ALA A 78 8.30 8.47 -10.36
N PHE A 79 7.05 8.13 -10.00
CA PHE A 79 5.87 9.00 -10.11
C PHE A 79 5.26 9.40 -8.76
N SER A 80 5.86 8.98 -7.64
CA SER A 80 5.37 9.31 -6.30
C SER A 80 6.47 9.21 -5.26
N GLN A 81 6.33 9.99 -4.20
CA GLN A 81 7.16 9.92 -3.01
C GLN A 81 6.34 9.36 -1.83
N GLY A 82 7.02 9.00 -0.75
CA GLY A 82 6.35 8.62 0.49
C GLY A 82 6.92 7.37 1.14
N THR A 83 6.21 6.91 2.18
CA THR A 83 6.64 5.84 3.07
C THR A 83 5.79 4.60 2.86
N VAL A 84 6.43 3.44 2.80
CA VAL A 84 5.74 2.14 2.80
C VAL A 84 6.27 1.31 3.96
N VAL A 85 5.37 0.81 4.80
CA VAL A 85 5.70 -0.06 5.93
C VAL A 85 4.91 -1.36 5.88
N LEU A 86 5.57 -2.44 6.26
CA LEU A 86 4.94 -3.73 6.52
C LEU A 86 4.72 -3.84 8.03
N SER A 87 3.50 -4.14 8.43
CA SER A 87 3.14 -4.31 9.84
C SER A 87 2.21 -5.49 9.98
N ARG A 88 2.32 -6.19 11.12
CA ARG A 88 1.40 -7.28 11.47
C ARG A 88 0.13 -6.68 12.06
N ILE A 89 -1.02 -7.18 11.63
CA ILE A 89 -2.29 -6.84 12.26
C ILE A 89 -2.30 -7.46 13.68
N GLY A 90 -2.55 -6.63 14.69
CA GLY A 90 -2.65 -7.09 16.07
C GLY A 90 -3.87 -8.01 16.27
N ALA A 91 -3.83 -8.85 17.29
CA ALA A 91 -5.00 -9.63 17.68
C ALA A 91 -6.20 -8.68 18.00
N PRO A 92 -7.44 -9.09 17.66
CA PRO A 92 -8.61 -8.34 18.07
C PRO A 92 -8.62 -8.17 19.60
N ASN A 93 -9.12 -7.02 20.08
CA ASN A 93 -9.17 -6.65 21.50
C ASN A 93 -7.80 -6.46 22.19
N ARG A 94 -6.72 -6.23 21.42
CA ARG A 94 -5.44 -5.83 22.00
C ARG A 94 -5.61 -4.49 22.73
N ARG A 95 -5.30 -4.48 24.03
CA ARG A 95 -5.31 -3.26 24.85
C ARG A 95 -4.07 -2.41 24.59
N ALA A 96 -4.21 -1.10 24.77
CA ALA A 96 -3.07 -0.18 24.77
C ALA A 96 -2.05 -0.67 25.81
N THR A 97 -0.79 -0.73 25.40
CA THR A 97 0.34 -1.09 26.26
C THR A 97 1.26 0.12 26.38
N THR A 98 1.74 0.40 27.60
CA THR A 98 2.77 1.40 27.91
C THR A 98 4.15 0.94 27.50
#